data_AF-A0A8S3YNW5-F1
#
_entry.id   AF-A0A8S3YNW5-F1
#
_cell.length_a   1.000
_cell.length_b   1.000
_cell.length_c   1.000
_cell.angle_alpha   90.00
_cell.angle_beta   90.00
_cell.angle_gamma   90.00
#
_symmetry.space_group_name_H-M   'P 1'
#
loop_
_entity.id
_entity.type
_entity.pdbx_description
1 polymer ?
#
loop_
_entity_poly.entity_id
_entity_poly.type
_entity_poly.pdbx_seq_one_letter_code
_entity_poly.pdbx_strand_id
1 'polypeptide(L)' 'AMEEGWDFTKLNDEEYEEFCVYIVQDRQCEDVCHNRAQASLPRNLTLRPSLINTD' A
#
# COMPACT_ATOMS: atom_id res chain seq x y z
N ALA A 1 -21.25 -15.42 13.42
CA ALA A 1 -19.84 -15.85 13.36
C ALA A 1 -19.28 -15.35 12.04
N MET A 2 -18.45 -14.30 12.07
CA MET A 2 -17.80 -13.72 10.89
C MET A 2 -16.41 -14.36 10.68
N GLU A 3 -16.25 -15.62 11.13
CA GLU A 3 -14.97 -16.33 11.18
C GLU A 3 -14.85 -17.47 10.16
N GLU A 4 -15.89 -17.76 9.37
CA GLU A 4 -15.74 -18.60 8.18
C GLU A 4 -15.38 -17.75 6.97
N GLY A 5 -14.06 -17.55 6.78
CA GLY A 5 -13.46 -17.71 5.46
C GLY A 5 -13.51 -16.54 4.48
N TRP A 6 -13.24 -15.30 4.91
CA TRP A 6 -12.81 -14.29 3.94
C TRP A 6 -11.34 -14.52 3.56
N ASP A 7 -11.13 -15.36 2.56
CA ASP A 7 -9.82 -15.63 1.98
C ASP A 7 -9.44 -14.50 1.01
N PHE A 8 -8.80 -13.46 1.53
CA PHE A 8 -8.33 -12.31 0.75
C PHE A 8 -7.35 -12.69 -0.37
N THR A 9 -6.80 -13.92 -0.37
CA THR A 9 -5.94 -14.41 -1.45
C THR A 9 -6.72 -14.86 -2.69
N LYS A 10 -8.05 -14.94 -2.60
CA LYS A 10 -8.94 -15.35 -3.70
C LYS A 10 -9.90 -14.25 -4.15
N LEU A 11 -9.75 -13.04 -3.64
CA LEU A 11 -10.60 -11.90 -3.96
C LEU A 11 -10.36 -11.46 -5.41
N ASN A 12 -11.43 -11.32 -6.20
CA ASN A 12 -11.32 -10.69 -7.51
C ASN A 12 -11.34 -9.15 -7.39
N ASP A 13 -11.05 -8.44 -8.49
CA ASP A 13 -10.96 -6.98 -8.48
C ASP A 13 -12.29 -6.29 -8.10
N GLU A 14 -13.44 -6.82 -8.54
CA GLU A 14 -14.77 -6.27 -8.23
C GLU A 14 -15.10 -6.44 -6.74
N GLU A 15 -14.80 -7.61 -6.17
CA GLU A 15 -14.97 -7.89 -4.75
C GLU A 15 -14.01 -7.05 -3.89
N TYR A 16 -12.77 -6.81 -4.36
CA TYR A 16 -11.83 -5.93 -3.65
C TYR A 16 -12.37 -4.50 -3.58
N GLU A 17 -12.86 -3.96 -4.69
CA GLU A 17 -13.44 -2.62 -4.74
C GLU A 17 -14.69 -2.51 -3.85
N GLU A 18 -15.59 -3.51 -3.87
CA GLU A 18 -16.83 -3.50 -3.09
C GLU A 18 -16.58 -3.63 -1.57
N PHE A 19 -15.62 -4.46 -1.16
CA PHE A 19 -15.40 -4.82 0.25
C PHE A 19 -14.20 -4.13 0.91
N CYS A 20 -13.45 -3.27 0.21
CA CYS A 20 -12.36 -2.53 0.82
C CYS A 20 -12.88 -1.64 1.98
N VAL A 21 -12.20 -1.69 3.12
CA VAL A 21 -12.62 -0.93 4.32
C VAL A 21 -11.92 0.42 4.40
N TYR A 22 -10.70 0.50 3.88
CA TYR A 22 -9.85 1.68 3.97
C TYR A 22 -9.16 1.96 2.64
N ILE A 23 -9.21 3.22 2.24
CA ILE A 23 -8.46 3.75 1.10
C ILE A 23 -7.42 4.72 1.66
N VAL A 24 -6.16 4.47 1.36
CA VAL A 24 -5.05 5.35 1.74
C VAL A 24 -4.59 6.10 0.51
N GLN A 25 -4.79 7.41 0.52
CA GLN A 25 -4.32 8.29 -0.56
C GLN A 25 -2.83 8.56 -0.43
N ASP A 26 -2.17 8.74 -1.57
CA ASP A 26 -0.79 9.21 -1.64
C ASP A 26 -0.62 10.55 -0.91
N ARG A 27 0.59 10.78 -0.40
CA ARG A 27 0.95 12.09 0.11
C ARG A 27 1.05 13.07 -1.07
N GLN A 28 0.35 14.20 -0.95
CA GLN A 28 0.47 15.27 -1.93
C GLN A 28 1.93 15.71 -2.06
N CYS A 29 2.41 15.74 -3.30
CA CYS A 29 3.71 16.23 -3.71
C CYS A 29 3.57 16.97 -5.04
N GLU A 30 4.63 17.63 -5.50
CA GLU A 30 4.63 18.29 -6.80
C GLU A 30 4.51 17.26 -7.94
N ASP A 31 3.74 17.60 -8.98
CA ASP A 31 3.47 16.70 -10.11
C ASP A 31 4.74 16.24 -10.81
N VAL A 32 5.72 17.14 -10.93
CA VAL A 32 7.04 16.86 -11.50
C VAL A 32 8.11 17.14 -10.46
N CYS A 33 8.43 16.14 -9.64
CA CYS A 33 9.56 16.18 -8.72
C CYS A 33 10.51 15.01 -8.96
N HIS A 34 11.82 15.24 -8.79
CA HIS A 34 12.86 14.25 -9.07
C HIS A 34 12.73 12.97 -8.22
N ASN A 35 12.19 13.08 -7.00
CA ASN A 35 12.04 12.00 -6.04
C ASN A 35 10.57 11.66 -5.75
N ARG A 36 9.67 11.80 -6.74
CA ARG A 36 8.22 11.61 -6.58
C ARG A 36 7.85 10.30 -5.88
N ALA A 37 8.52 9.21 -6.21
CA ALA A 37 8.28 7.90 -5.59
C ALA A 37 8.48 7.90 -4.06
N GLN A 38 9.44 8.66 -3.56
CA GLN A 38 9.64 8.84 -2.12
C GLN A 38 8.73 9.92 -1.55
N ALA A 39 8.46 10.99 -2.31
CA ALA A 39 7.68 12.13 -1.87
C ALA A 39 6.18 11.81 -1.73
N SER A 40 5.63 10.92 -2.56
CA SER A 40 4.22 10.53 -2.51
C SER A 40 3.91 9.44 -1.49
N LEU A 41 4.91 8.94 -0.76
CA LEU A 41 4.74 7.86 0.21
C LEU A 41 3.68 8.23 1.27
N PRO A 42 2.63 7.41 1.44
CA PRO A 42 1.64 7.60 2.49
C PRO A 42 2.24 7.67 3.89
N ARG A 43 1.60 8.44 4.78
CA ARG A 43 2.10 8.70 6.14
C ARG A 43 2.18 7.46 7.02
N ASN A 44 1.48 6.39 6.67
CA ASN A 44 1.47 5.11 7.38
C ASN A 44 2.52 4.13 6.88
N LEU A 45 3.42 4.54 5.97
CA LEU A 45 4.50 3.72 5.43
C LEU A 45 5.87 4.38 5.62
N THR A 46 6.92 3.55 5.67
CA THR A 46 8.32 3.99 5.74
C THR A 46 9.17 3.15 4.77
N LEU A 47 10.11 3.78 4.06
CA LEU A 47 11.05 3.06 3.20
C LEU A 47 12.07 2.29 4.03
N ARG A 48 12.24 1.00 3.72
CA ARG A 48 13.29 0.17 4.32
C ARG A 48 14.54 0.23 3.44
N PRO A 49 15.71 0.61 3.99
CA PRO A 49 16.98 0.51 3.26
C PRO A 49 17.27 -0.92 2.83
N SER A 50 18.04 -1.08 1.75
CA SER A 50 18.51 -2.39 1.30
C SER A 50 19.28 -3.10 2.42
N LEU A 51 19.07 -4.41 2.56
CA LEU A 51 19.89 -5.26 3.41
C LEU A 51 21.22 -5.47 2.68
N ILE A 52 22.22 -4.66 3.02
CA ILE A 52 23.61 -4.92 2.63
C ILE A 52 24.07 -6.06 3.54
N ASN A 53 24.14 -7.30 3.01
CA ASN A 53 24.70 -8.41 3.77
C ASN A 53 26.22 -8.20 3.82
N THR A 54 26.72 -7.59 4.89
CA THR A 54 28.16 -7.58 5.20
C THR A 54 28.47 -8.84 5.98
N ASP A 55 28.76 -9.92 5.27
CA ASP A 55 29.51 -11.06 5.82
C ASP A 55 30.99 -10.68 5.99
#